data_AF-A0A537D8Y1-F1
#
_entry.id   AF-A0A537D8Y1-F1
#
_cell.length_a   1.000
_cell.length_b   1.000
_cell.length_c   1.000
_cell.angle_alpha   90.00
_cell.angle_beta   90.00
_cell.angle_gamma   90.00
#
_symmetry.space_group_name_H-M   'P 1'
#
loop_
_entity.id
_entity.type
_entity.pdbx_description
1 polymer ?
#
loop_
_entity_poly.entity_id
_entity_poly.type
_entity_poly.pdbx_seq_one_letter_code
_entity_poly.pdbx_strand_id
1 'polypeptide(L)'
;MEIRELVIAGWTGRDERSLRKHIRELEELGVKPPKTTPIFYRVSANLFTHESAIQVSGPDTSGEVEFVLLQGSELRVALGSDHTDRKAETIGVSLSKQLCAKPVSRESWRYDEVKPHWERLVLRSWTDGKLYQEGPVTAIRSPEDLMSRYPLKTGYAMFCGTLAALGGIRGGERFTME
;
A
#
# COMPACT_ATOMS: atom_id res chain seq x y z
N MET A 1 2.18 -6.76 18.50
CA MET A 1 3.30 -7.54 17.96
C MET A 1 4.38 -6.57 17.53
N GLU A 2 5.66 -6.91 17.73
CA GLU A 2 6.78 -6.13 17.20
C GLU A 2 6.95 -6.39 15.69
N ILE A 3 7.01 -5.33 14.88
CA ILE A 3 7.31 -5.42 13.45
C ILE A 3 8.82 -5.33 13.25
N ARG A 4 9.39 -6.30 12.54
CA ARG A 4 10.83 -6.43 12.29
C ARG A 4 11.19 -6.26 10.82
N GLU A 5 10.23 -6.50 9.94
CA GLU A 5 10.38 -6.37 8.50
C GLU A 5 9.13 -5.71 7.94
N LEU A 6 9.33 -4.67 7.11
CA LEU A 6 8.26 -3.90 6.49
C LEU A 6 8.43 -3.91 4.97
N VAL A 7 7.41 -4.43 4.30
CA VAL A 7 7.40 -4.68 2.86
C VAL A 7 6.25 -3.94 2.22
N ILE A 8 6.46 -3.41 1.03
CA ILE A 8 5.44 -2.75 0.22
C ILE A 8 5.38 -3.46 -1.13
N ALA A 9 4.22 -4.01 -1.46
CA ALA A 9 3.95 -4.63 -2.73
C ALA A 9 3.42 -3.59 -3.73
N GLY A 10 4.24 -3.24 -4.71
CA GLY A 10 3.84 -2.40 -5.84
C GLY A 10 3.37 -3.21 -7.04
N TRP A 11 2.61 -2.56 -7.93
CA TRP A 11 2.11 -3.16 -9.18
C TRP A 11 1.26 -4.41 -8.94
N THR A 12 0.39 -4.34 -7.94
CA THR A 12 -0.42 -5.47 -7.44
C THR A 12 -1.80 -5.56 -8.07
N GLY A 13 -2.05 -4.83 -9.17
CA GLY A 13 -3.30 -4.92 -9.92
C GLY A 13 -3.63 -6.37 -10.29
N ARG A 14 -4.86 -6.81 -10.00
CA ARG A 14 -5.33 -8.18 -10.25
C ARG A 14 -5.53 -8.49 -11.74
N ASP A 15 -5.91 -7.49 -12.53
CA ASP A 15 -6.05 -7.63 -13.98
C ASP A 15 -4.68 -7.54 -14.67
N GLU A 16 -4.12 -8.71 -14.99
CA GLU A 16 -2.82 -8.79 -15.68
C GLU A 16 -2.84 -8.16 -17.07
N ARG A 17 -3.96 -8.19 -17.78
CA ARG A 17 -4.04 -7.64 -19.13
C ARG A 17 -3.97 -6.12 -19.06
N SER A 18 -4.73 -5.52 -18.15
CA SER A 18 -4.71 -4.07 -17.92
C SER A 18 -3.36 -3.62 -17.37
N LEU A 19 -2.77 -4.37 -16.44
CA LEU A 19 -1.43 -4.09 -15.90
C LEU A 19 -0.36 -4.10 -17.02
N ARG A 20 -0.35 -5.14 -17.87
CA ARG A 20 0.59 -5.24 -19.00
C ARG A 20 0.34 -4.17 -20.06
N LYS A 21 -0.90 -3.76 -20.28
CA LYS A 21 -1.21 -2.63 -21.18
C LYS A 21 -0.61 -1.34 -20.63
N HIS A 22 -0.83 -1.07 -19.34
CA HIS A 22 -0.32 0.13 -18.68
C HIS A 22 1.22 0.18 -18.67
N ILE A 23 1.89 -0.96 -18.43
CA ILE A 23 3.35 -1.04 -18.52
C ILE A 23 3.84 -0.65 -19.92
N ARG A 24 3.21 -1.16 -20.98
CA ARG A 24 3.56 -0.82 -22.37
C ARG A 24 3.35 0.66 -22.68
N GLU A 25 2.22 1.22 -22.24
CA GLU A 25 1.94 2.66 -22.40
C GLU A 25 3.02 3.52 -21.70
N LEU A 26 3.51 3.09 -20.54
CA LEU A 26 4.60 3.78 -19.83
C LEU A 26 5.97 3.59 -20.49
N GLU A 27 6.25 2.42 -21.06
CA GLU A 27 7.46 2.17 -21.85
C GLU A 27 7.53 3.07 -23.08
N GLU A 28 6.41 3.27 -23.77
CA GLU A 28 6.30 4.21 -24.91
C GLU A 28 6.61 5.67 -24.50
N LEU A 29 6.38 6.01 -23.23
CA LEU A 29 6.72 7.31 -22.63
C LEU A 29 8.13 7.36 -22.03
N GLY A 30 8.95 6.32 -22.20
CA GLY A 30 10.33 6.26 -21.73
C GLY A 30 10.49 5.85 -20.26
N VAL A 31 9.43 5.41 -19.59
CA VAL A 31 9.48 4.92 -18.22
C VAL A 31 9.91 3.44 -18.23
N LYS A 32 10.93 3.09 -17.43
CA LYS A 32 11.41 1.70 -17.36
C LYS A 32 10.38 0.81 -16.67
N PRO A 33 10.09 -0.39 -17.20
CA PRO A 33 9.16 -1.32 -16.58
C PRO A 33 9.72 -1.85 -15.24
N PRO A 34 8.86 -2.33 -14.33
CA PRO A 34 9.31 -3.00 -13.13
C PRO A 34 9.97 -4.34 -13.49
N LYS A 35 10.95 -4.78 -12.68
CA LYS A 35 11.66 -6.06 -12.90
C LYS A 35 10.75 -7.28 -12.73
N THR A 36 9.74 -7.18 -11.87
CA THR A 36 8.73 -8.21 -11.62
C THR A 36 7.40 -7.53 -11.35
N THR A 37 6.30 -8.21 -11.66
CA THR A 37 4.95 -7.77 -11.31
C THR A 37 4.25 -8.87 -10.50
N PRO A 38 3.93 -8.65 -9.22
CA PRO A 38 4.26 -7.47 -8.40
C PRO A 38 5.76 -7.32 -8.11
N ILE A 39 6.14 -6.14 -7.62
CA ILE A 39 7.48 -5.83 -7.10
C ILE A 39 7.37 -5.56 -5.60
N PHE A 40 8.36 -6.02 -4.82
CA PHE A 40 8.35 -5.89 -3.36
C PHE A 40 9.49 -4.96 -2.91
N TYR A 41 9.13 -3.79 -2.40
CA TYR A 41 10.05 -2.83 -1.81
C TYR A 41 10.19 -3.12 -0.32
N ARG A 42 11.42 -3.13 0.19
CA ARG A 42 11.69 -3.22 1.62
C ARG A 42 12.01 -1.83 2.14
N VAL A 43 11.43 -1.49 3.28
CA VAL A 43 11.73 -0.25 4.00
C VAL A 43 12.03 -0.58 5.46
N SER A 44 12.61 0.38 6.18
CA SER A 44 12.87 0.20 7.61
C SER A 44 11.59 -0.12 8.38
N ALA A 45 11.64 -1.15 9.23
CA ALA A 45 10.53 -1.52 10.11
C ALA A 45 10.13 -0.41 11.08
N ASN A 46 11.04 0.51 11.42
CA ASN A 46 10.79 1.66 12.28
C ASN A 46 9.81 2.68 11.66
N LEU A 47 9.52 2.58 10.36
CA LEU A 47 8.50 3.42 9.72
C LEU A 47 7.09 2.96 10.06
N PHE A 48 6.89 1.70 10.46
CA PHE A 48 5.58 1.21 10.87
C PHE A 48 5.13 1.96 12.14
N THR A 49 3.93 2.51 12.12
CA THR A 49 3.40 3.25 13.27
C THR A 49 1.90 3.13 13.43
N HIS A 50 1.43 3.20 14.67
CA HIS A 50 0.01 3.34 15.02
C HIS A 50 -0.35 4.78 15.44
N GLU A 51 0.58 5.71 15.28
CA GLU A 51 0.35 7.13 15.57
C GLU A 51 -0.64 7.73 14.58
N SER A 52 -1.50 8.63 15.06
CA SER A 52 -2.51 9.32 14.26
C SER A 52 -1.96 10.54 13.50
N ALA A 53 -0.69 10.88 13.72
CA ALA A 53 0.03 11.94 13.04
C ALA A 53 1.45 11.47 12.72
N ILE A 54 1.95 11.92 11.56
CA ILE A 54 3.33 11.68 11.13
C ILE A 54 3.99 13.00 10.75
N GLN A 55 5.31 13.02 10.85
CA GLN A 55 6.11 14.12 10.32
C GLN A 55 6.62 13.74 8.92
N VAL A 56 6.61 14.72 8.03
CA VAL A 56 7.09 14.58 6.65
C VAL A 56 8.06 15.71 6.33
N SER A 57 8.97 15.47 5.39
CA SER A 57 10.03 16.42 5.02
C SER A 57 9.51 17.69 4.36
N GLY A 58 8.30 17.66 3.79
CA GLY A 58 7.71 18.78 3.07
C GLY A 58 6.28 18.50 2.62
N PRO A 59 5.68 19.44 1.86
CA PRO A 59 4.28 19.36 1.44
C PRO A 59 4.04 18.34 0.32
N ASP A 60 5.09 17.90 -0.37
CA ASP A 60 5.02 17.00 -1.53
C ASP A 60 4.86 15.53 -1.12
N THR A 61 3.93 15.25 -0.20
CA THR A 61 3.61 13.87 0.22
C THR A 61 2.13 13.59 0.08
N SER A 62 1.76 12.30 -0.03
CA SER A 62 0.35 11.89 -0.05
C SER A 62 0.19 10.51 0.57
N GLY A 63 -0.98 10.26 1.15
CA GLY A 63 -1.37 8.92 1.57
C GLY A 63 -1.74 8.01 0.39
N GLU A 64 -1.67 6.71 0.61
CA GLU A 64 -2.14 5.66 -0.30
C GLU A 64 -2.84 4.61 0.55
N VAL A 65 -4.17 4.49 0.45
CA VAL A 65 -4.91 3.53 1.29
C VAL A 65 -4.69 2.10 0.83
N GLU A 66 -4.30 1.24 1.77
CA GLU A 66 -4.01 -0.16 1.51
C GLU A 66 -4.55 -1.05 2.64
N PHE A 67 -4.90 -2.29 2.30
CA PHE A 67 -4.95 -3.33 3.31
C PHE A 67 -3.51 -3.79 3.62
N VAL A 68 -3.25 -4.06 4.89
CA VAL A 68 -1.92 -4.44 5.39
C VAL A 68 -2.00 -5.82 6.01
N LEU A 69 -1.14 -6.73 5.57
CA LEU A 69 -0.98 -8.05 6.17
C LEU A 69 0.02 -7.98 7.32
N LEU A 70 -0.38 -8.47 8.48
CA LEU A 70 0.45 -8.52 9.69
C LEU A 70 0.63 -9.98 10.10
N GLN A 71 1.83 -10.51 9.96
CA GLN A 71 2.12 -11.91 10.26
C GLN A 71 2.63 -12.06 11.70
N GLY A 72 1.79 -12.57 12.59
CA GLY A 72 2.14 -12.91 13.97
C GLY A 72 2.16 -14.40 14.25
N SER A 73 1.59 -14.80 15.39
CA SER A 73 1.18 -16.19 15.64
C SER A 73 0.07 -16.63 14.68
N GLU A 74 -0.71 -15.67 14.19
CA GLU A 74 -1.69 -15.82 13.13
C GLU A 74 -1.60 -14.63 12.15
N LEU A 75 -2.15 -14.80 10.95
CA LEU A 75 -2.21 -13.75 9.96
C LEU A 75 -3.39 -12.82 10.28
N ARG A 76 -3.12 -11.52 10.28
CA ARG A 76 -4.13 -10.48 10.47
C ARG A 76 -4.13 -9.49 9.30
N VAL A 77 -5.28 -8.88 9.07
CA VAL A 77 -5.47 -7.79 8.11
C VAL A 77 -5.74 -6.51 8.89
N ALA A 78 -5.07 -5.43 8.52
CA ALA A 78 -5.30 -4.09 9.03
C ALA A 78 -5.47 -3.12 7.86
N LEU A 79 -5.78 -1.86 8.17
CA LEU A 79 -5.84 -0.77 7.21
C LEU A 79 -4.63 0.13 7.41
N GLY A 80 -4.02 0.62 6.35
CA GLY A 80 -2.84 1.47 6.44
C GLY A 80 -2.71 2.47 5.30
N SER A 81 -1.80 3.41 5.51
CA SER A 81 -1.37 4.34 4.47
C SER A 81 0.07 4.06 4.07
N ASP A 82 0.30 3.68 2.80
CA ASP A 82 1.64 3.68 2.21
C ASP A 82 2.06 5.10 1.83
N HIS A 83 2.18 5.95 2.84
CA HIS A 83 2.41 7.38 2.66
C HIS A 83 3.71 7.61 1.91
N THR A 84 3.69 8.43 0.86
CA THR A 84 4.79 8.49 -0.11
C THR A 84 5.20 9.94 -0.37
N ASP A 85 6.51 10.19 -0.38
CA ASP A 85 7.09 11.46 -0.82
C ASP A 85 7.14 11.52 -2.36
N ARG A 86 6.29 12.35 -2.95
CA ARG A 86 6.10 12.42 -4.40
C ARG A 86 7.25 13.10 -5.12
N LYS A 87 7.99 13.98 -4.45
CA LYS A 87 9.19 14.58 -5.04
C LYS A 87 10.31 13.56 -5.11
N ALA A 88 10.55 12.81 -4.04
CA ALA A 88 11.52 11.73 -4.02
C ALA A 88 11.15 10.58 -4.95
N GLU A 89 9.85 10.36 -5.23
CA GLU A 89 9.38 9.28 -6.10
C GLU A 89 9.87 9.46 -7.54
N THR A 90 10.00 10.72 -8.00
CA THR A 90 10.59 11.06 -9.31
C THR A 90 12.07 10.63 -9.42
N ILE A 91 12.76 10.46 -8.29
CA ILE A 91 14.14 10.01 -8.21
C ILE A 91 14.18 8.48 -8.04
N GLY A 92 13.29 7.93 -7.22
CA GLY A 92 13.15 6.48 -7.07
C GLY A 92 12.07 6.06 -6.08
N VAL A 93 11.27 5.08 -6.48
CA VAL A 93 10.14 4.54 -5.69
C VAL A 93 10.57 3.98 -4.33
N SER A 94 11.71 3.28 -4.26
CA SER A 94 12.19 2.78 -2.96
C SER A 94 12.57 3.91 -2.00
N LEU A 95 13.13 5.00 -2.54
CA LEU A 95 13.55 6.15 -1.74
C LEU A 95 12.33 6.90 -1.21
N SER A 96 11.34 7.20 -2.06
CA SER A 96 10.12 7.90 -1.64
C SER A 96 9.38 7.17 -0.53
N LYS A 97 9.30 5.84 -0.63
CA LYS A 97 8.64 5.01 0.37
C LYS A 97 9.40 4.97 1.69
N GLN A 98 10.74 5.07 1.65
CA GLN A 98 11.60 5.06 2.84
C GLN A 98 11.58 6.37 3.63
N LEU A 99 11.16 7.49 3.02
CA LEU A 99 11.19 8.82 3.63
C LEU A 99 9.96 9.15 4.48
N CYS A 100 8.90 8.34 4.40
CA CYS A 100 7.65 8.60 5.11
C CYS A 100 7.33 7.44 6.05
N ALA A 101 6.83 7.77 7.24
CA ALA A 101 6.23 6.80 8.13
C ALA A 101 5.01 6.12 7.46
N LYS A 102 4.65 4.95 7.97
CA LYS A 102 3.58 4.08 7.46
C LYS A 102 2.53 3.88 8.54
N PRO A 103 1.55 4.81 8.67
CA PRO A 103 0.46 4.68 9.62
C PRO A 103 -0.39 3.46 9.33
N VAL A 104 -0.69 2.68 10.36
CA VAL A 104 -1.54 1.49 10.30
C VAL A 104 -2.54 1.55 11.45
N SER A 105 -3.80 1.18 11.18
CA SER A 105 -4.87 1.09 12.17
C SER A 105 -4.45 0.23 13.36
N ARG A 106 -4.96 0.57 14.55
CA ARG A 106 -4.80 -0.27 15.74
C ARG A 106 -5.69 -1.49 15.66
N GLU A 107 -6.87 -1.31 15.06
CA GLU A 107 -7.78 -2.37 14.70
C GLU A 107 -7.14 -3.25 13.62
N SER A 108 -7.26 -4.56 13.83
CA SER A 108 -6.91 -5.57 12.85
C SER A 108 -7.82 -6.78 13.05
N TRP A 109 -8.05 -7.53 12.00
CA TRP A 109 -8.95 -8.69 11.99
C TRP A 109 -8.18 -9.94 11.62
N ARG A 110 -8.59 -11.10 12.16
CA ARG A 110 -8.00 -12.38 11.80
C ARG A 110 -8.31 -12.66 10.33
N TYR A 111 -7.29 -13.02 9.56
CA TYR A 111 -7.50 -13.18 8.12
C TYR A 111 -8.56 -14.23 7.79
N ASP A 112 -8.61 -15.33 8.55
CA ASP A 112 -9.62 -16.39 8.37
C ASP A 112 -11.06 -15.92 8.60
N GLU A 113 -11.26 -14.85 9.39
CA GLU A 113 -12.58 -14.26 9.62
C GLU A 113 -12.96 -13.29 8.49
N VAL A 114 -11.97 -12.61 7.90
CA VAL A 114 -12.15 -11.64 6.80
C VAL A 114 -12.32 -12.34 5.45
N LYS A 115 -11.52 -13.39 5.20
CA LYS A 115 -11.42 -14.12 3.93
C LYS A 115 -12.78 -14.54 3.33
N PRO A 116 -13.76 -15.07 4.09
CA PRO A 116 -15.05 -15.49 3.53
C PRO A 116 -15.86 -14.38 2.87
N HIS A 117 -15.58 -13.11 3.18
CA HIS A 117 -16.28 -11.95 2.62
C HIS A 117 -15.35 -10.96 1.91
N TRP A 118 -14.12 -11.39 1.58
CA TRP A 118 -13.09 -10.56 0.95
C TRP A 118 -13.59 -9.82 -0.29
N GLU A 119 -14.34 -10.51 -1.14
CA GLU A 119 -14.84 -9.97 -2.42
C GLU A 119 -15.88 -8.84 -2.25
N ARG A 120 -16.37 -8.60 -1.03
CA ARG A 120 -17.34 -7.53 -0.70
C ARG A 120 -16.69 -6.30 -0.08
N LEU A 121 -15.39 -6.35 0.24
CA LEU A 121 -14.70 -5.28 0.93
C LEU A 121 -14.34 -4.16 -0.05
N VAL A 122 -14.47 -2.93 0.45
CA VAL A 122 -14.15 -1.69 -0.26
C VAL A 122 -13.13 -0.93 0.59
N LEU A 123 -12.09 -0.42 -0.05
CA LEU A 123 -11.18 0.55 0.56
C LEU A 123 -11.62 1.95 0.15
N ARG A 124 -11.58 2.88 1.10
CA ARG A 124 -11.75 4.31 0.80
C ARG A 124 -10.74 5.16 1.53
N SER A 125 -10.43 6.30 0.94
CA SER A 125 -9.70 7.35 1.63
C SER A 125 -10.17 8.74 1.24
N TRP A 126 -9.86 9.68 2.13
CA TRP A 126 -10.13 11.10 1.95
C TRP A 126 -8.88 11.89 2.29
N THR A 127 -8.68 12.96 1.53
CA THR A 127 -7.66 13.98 1.82
C THR A 127 -8.40 15.29 2.07
N ASP A 128 -8.21 15.85 3.27
CA ASP A 128 -8.90 17.06 3.75
C ASP A 128 -10.42 17.00 3.57
N GLY A 129 -11.01 15.83 3.89
CA GLY A 129 -12.45 15.58 3.81
C GLY A 129 -12.99 15.31 2.40
N LYS A 130 -12.15 15.33 1.36
CA LYS A 130 -12.56 15.04 -0.03
C LYS A 130 -12.18 13.62 -0.41
N LEU A 131 -13.13 12.87 -0.97
CA LEU A 131 -12.91 11.50 -1.43
C LEU A 131 -11.72 11.47 -2.38
N TYR A 132 -10.76 10.62 -2.05
CA TYR A 132 -9.47 10.55 -2.71
C TYR A 132 -9.26 9.21 -3.38
N GLN A 133 -9.61 8.10 -2.73
CA GLN A 133 -9.57 6.77 -3.33
C GLN A 133 -10.82 6.00 -2.92
N GLU A 134 -11.37 5.20 -3.83
CA GLU A 134 -12.49 4.29 -3.57
C GLU A 134 -12.45 3.13 -4.55
N GLY A 135 -12.67 1.92 -4.05
CA GLY A 135 -12.71 0.73 -4.90
C GLY A 135 -12.68 -0.57 -4.11
N PRO A 136 -13.02 -1.69 -4.74
CA PRO A 136 -13.00 -2.98 -4.06
C PRO A 136 -11.56 -3.42 -3.80
N VAL A 137 -11.31 -4.12 -2.68
CA VAL A 137 -10.00 -4.76 -2.42
C VAL A 137 -9.59 -5.74 -3.52
N THR A 138 -10.54 -6.17 -4.35
CA THR A 138 -10.34 -7.11 -5.45
C THR A 138 -9.71 -6.50 -6.69
N ALA A 139 -9.60 -5.17 -6.75
CA ALA A 139 -8.74 -4.50 -7.72
C ALA A 139 -7.25 -4.89 -7.51
N ILE A 140 -6.92 -5.30 -6.29
CA ILE A 140 -5.59 -5.72 -5.84
C ILE A 140 -5.53 -7.26 -5.76
N ARG A 141 -4.35 -7.82 -5.98
CA ARG A 141 -4.04 -9.26 -5.79
C ARG A 141 -4.43 -9.71 -4.39
N SER A 142 -4.92 -10.94 -4.26
CA SER A 142 -5.36 -11.46 -2.96
C SER A 142 -4.19 -11.65 -2.00
N PRO A 143 -4.43 -11.68 -0.68
CA PRO A 143 -3.41 -12.01 0.31
C PRO A 143 -2.67 -13.32 -0.01
N GLU A 144 -3.36 -14.35 -0.49
CA GLU A 144 -2.72 -15.63 -0.85
C GLU A 144 -1.79 -15.51 -2.06
N ASP A 145 -2.21 -14.80 -3.12
CA ASP A 145 -1.32 -14.58 -4.28
C ASP A 145 -0.08 -13.78 -3.87
N LEU A 146 -0.24 -12.72 -3.08
CA LEU A 146 0.89 -11.92 -2.59
C LEU A 146 1.84 -12.75 -1.71
N MET A 147 1.31 -13.51 -0.75
CA MET A 147 2.13 -14.37 0.12
C MET A 147 2.77 -15.55 -0.61
N SER A 148 2.16 -16.07 -1.68
CA SER A 148 2.79 -17.11 -2.51
C SER A 148 4.04 -16.60 -3.22
N ARG A 149 4.09 -15.29 -3.51
CA ARG A 149 5.21 -14.61 -4.19
C ARG A 149 6.23 -14.02 -3.22
N TYR A 150 5.76 -13.59 -2.04
CA TYR A 150 6.58 -13.09 -0.97
C TYR A 150 6.09 -13.64 0.38
N PRO A 151 6.58 -14.82 0.79
CA PRO A 151 6.15 -15.46 2.04
C PRO A 151 6.48 -14.60 3.26
N LEU A 152 5.49 -14.36 4.12
CA LEU A 152 5.65 -13.60 5.36
C LEU A 152 6.05 -14.52 6.52
N LYS A 153 6.97 -14.05 7.36
CA LYS A 153 7.36 -14.70 8.62
C LYS A 153 6.79 -13.90 9.79
N THR A 154 6.75 -14.51 10.98
CA THR A 154 6.36 -13.79 12.20
C THR A 154 7.18 -12.52 12.38
N GLY A 155 6.50 -11.39 12.63
CA GLY A 155 7.08 -10.05 12.73
C GLY A 155 7.12 -9.27 11.41
N TYR A 156 6.56 -9.81 10.32
CA TYR A 156 6.49 -9.09 9.05
C TYR A 156 5.18 -8.30 8.93
N ALA A 157 5.27 -7.14 8.31
CA ALA A 157 4.12 -6.39 7.79
C ALA A 157 4.27 -6.16 6.29
N MET A 158 3.17 -6.32 5.54
CA MET A 158 3.14 -6.05 4.10
C MET A 158 1.99 -5.11 3.76
N PHE A 159 2.33 -3.97 3.19
CA PHE A 159 1.45 -3.09 2.42
C PHE A 159 1.20 -3.73 1.05
N CYS A 160 -0.06 -3.96 0.69
CA CYS A 160 -0.45 -4.85 -0.40
C CYS A 160 -0.80 -4.14 -1.72
N GLY A 161 -0.65 -2.83 -1.76
CA GLY A 161 -0.96 -1.98 -2.89
C GLY A 161 -2.24 -1.18 -2.69
N THR A 162 -2.36 -0.15 -3.52
CA THR A 162 -3.36 0.91 -3.39
C THR A 162 -4.25 1.01 -4.63
N LEU A 163 -5.35 1.75 -4.50
CA LEU A 163 -6.24 2.13 -5.60
C LEU A 163 -5.77 3.41 -6.30
N ALA A 164 -6.28 3.65 -7.52
CA ALA A 164 -6.03 4.89 -8.23
C ALA A 164 -6.66 6.09 -7.50
N ALA A 165 -5.95 7.22 -7.47
CA ALA A 165 -6.45 8.47 -6.91
C ALA A 165 -7.50 9.13 -7.81
N LEU A 166 -8.66 9.46 -7.25
CA LEU A 166 -9.72 10.20 -7.90
C LEU A 166 -9.27 11.65 -8.12
N GLY A 167 -9.15 12.06 -9.39
CA GLY A 167 -8.68 13.40 -9.75
C GLY A 167 -7.17 13.60 -9.61
N GLY A 168 -6.40 12.51 -9.55
CA GLY A 168 -4.94 12.55 -9.46
C GLY A 168 -4.41 12.66 -8.03
N ILE A 169 -3.10 12.39 -7.90
CA ILE A 169 -2.37 12.38 -6.64
C ILE A 169 -2.32 13.79 -6.05
N ARG A 170 -2.61 13.90 -4.76
CA ARG A 170 -2.52 15.16 -4.00
C ARG A 170 -2.22 14.92 -2.53
N GLY A 171 -1.46 15.84 -1.94
CA GLY A 171 -1.26 15.90 -0.49
C GLY A 171 -2.41 16.60 0.24
N GLY A 172 -2.31 16.64 1.57
CA GLY A 172 -3.22 17.34 2.45
C GLY A 172 -2.79 17.22 3.90
N GLU A 173 -3.43 17.99 4.77
CA GLU A 173 -3.12 18.00 6.21
C GLU A 173 -3.76 16.80 6.94
N ARG A 174 -4.90 16.31 6.45
CA ARG A 174 -5.62 15.18 7.00
C ARG A 174 -5.84 14.11 5.96
N PHE A 175 -5.36 12.90 6.26
CA PHE A 175 -5.67 11.69 5.52
C PHE A 175 -6.57 10.80 6.40
N THR A 176 -7.71 10.36 5.87
CA THR A 176 -8.64 9.45 6.54
C THR A 176 -8.86 8.24 5.65
N MET A 177 -9.03 7.07 6.24
CA MET A 177 -9.15 5.80 5.53
C MET A 177 -10.17 4.89 6.22
N GLU A 178 -10.87 4.07 5.42
CA GLU A 178 -11.72 2.96 5.88
C GLU A 178 -11.61 1.74 4.96
#